data_AF-A0A3Q9RMS1-F1
#
_entry.id   AF-A0A3Q9RMS1-F1
#
_cell.length_a   1.000
_cell.length_b   1.000
_cell.length_c   1.000
_cell.angle_alpha   90.00
_cell.angle_beta   90.00
_cell.angle_gamma   90.00
#
_symmetry.space_group_name_H-M   'P 1'
#
loop_
_entity.id
_entity.type
_entity.pdbx_description
1 polymer ?
#
loop_
_entity_poly.entity_id
_entity_poly.type
_entity_poly.pdbx_seq_one_letter_code
_entity_poly.pdbx_strand_id
1 'polypeptide(L)'
;MDNYLLVPGNTDLNRGDQALIWESIRIIKEIDSEADFALLSTGETEEEKYLQSYQTKEMGYKFFNPLVNHPGRGEKEKNKQYYSKVQYIKWGVRAIKDLIPRVLILPNIKLLNKIGFKFLSEDFTETYSILKNSKAVIFKGGGFIHSYGAVTDSYVMFYFLYYAMLAKKFNIKVIFMPNSFGPFRNKLATILIKKVLQNVELITVREKISQSALSHVIQKRPPFYPDLGFFMPSDESFDAKGYLKKLKVPFDKIKVGITVRPYRFDGHPNPEEAYAKYIKSFTEFIEYLIAKHYHPVLIAQTMGPSYNEDDNEAIKLIVSKLKEKHISVISDGSLNAKKIKKIYSCMNYVVGTRFHSVIFSLSSNVPSIAISYGGNKGKGIMEEMGLSEFEIPIEDLSEHSLIETFKSMELNKDSYISQIERKMKEYLVAREELKKEIRRVLK
;
A
#
# COMPACT_ATOMS: atom_id res chain seq x y z
N MET A 1 18.81 -1.95 21.78
CA MET A 1 18.38 -0.60 21.35
C MET A 1 18.04 -0.72 19.89
N ASP A 2 16.80 -0.44 19.51
CA ASP A 2 16.34 -0.55 18.13
C ASP A 2 17.18 0.41 17.26
N ASN A 3 17.84 -0.10 16.22
CA ASN A 3 18.78 0.68 15.41
C ASN A 3 18.15 1.15 14.08
N TYR A 4 16.92 0.75 13.76
CA TYR A 4 16.17 1.26 12.60
C TYR A 4 14.75 1.67 12.99
N LEU A 5 14.28 2.80 12.43
CA LEU A 5 12.88 3.22 12.51
C LEU A 5 12.22 3.03 11.15
N LEU A 6 11.16 2.21 11.07
CA LEU A 6 10.39 2.01 9.84
C LEU A 6 9.16 2.93 9.81
N VAL A 7 8.98 3.66 8.72
CA VAL A 7 7.88 4.62 8.53
C VAL A 7 7.24 4.50 7.13
N PRO A 8 6.00 4.97 6.91
CA PRO A 8 5.00 5.37 7.91
C PRO A 8 4.45 4.18 8.71
N GLY A 9 3.35 4.40 9.44
CA GLY A 9 2.67 3.42 10.29
C GLY A 9 2.40 2.06 9.65
N ASN A 10 2.47 1.01 10.48
CA ASN A 10 2.12 -0.35 10.09
C ASN A 10 0.63 -0.50 9.81
N THR A 11 0.27 -1.44 8.96
CA THR A 11 -1.11 -1.90 8.88
C THR A 11 -1.13 -3.39 8.52
N ASP A 12 -1.60 -4.21 9.46
CA ASP A 12 -1.87 -5.61 9.20
C ASP A 12 -3.19 -5.80 8.43
N LEU A 13 -4.10 -4.82 8.45
CA LEU A 13 -5.39 -4.90 7.75
C LEU A 13 -5.28 -4.73 6.23
N ASN A 14 -4.18 -4.19 5.72
CA ASN A 14 -3.87 -4.14 4.29
C ASN A 14 -2.70 -5.08 3.97
N ARG A 15 -3.01 -6.21 3.31
CA ARG A 15 -2.01 -7.24 3.00
C ARG A 15 -0.90 -6.77 2.07
N GLY A 16 -1.19 -5.77 1.24
CA GLY A 16 -0.16 -5.13 0.40
C GLY A 16 0.84 -4.34 1.22
N ASP A 17 0.35 -3.44 2.09
CA ASP A 17 1.24 -2.64 2.95
C ASP A 17 1.98 -3.51 3.97
N GLN A 18 1.34 -4.53 4.54
CA GLN A 18 1.99 -5.52 5.40
C GLN A 18 3.17 -6.20 4.67
N ALA A 19 2.99 -6.61 3.41
CA ALA A 19 4.06 -7.19 2.60
C ALA A 19 5.23 -6.23 2.39
N LEU A 20 4.93 -4.96 2.08
CA LEU A 20 5.95 -3.94 1.85
C LEU A 20 6.77 -3.65 3.11
N ILE A 21 6.14 -3.67 4.29
CA ILE A 21 6.79 -3.53 5.60
C ILE A 21 7.71 -4.72 5.85
N TRP A 22 7.16 -5.93 5.75
CA TRP A 22 7.89 -7.16 6.06
C TRP A 22 9.08 -7.36 5.11
N GLU A 23 8.91 -7.05 3.83
CA GLU A 23 10.01 -7.15 2.86
C GLU A 23 11.05 -6.04 3.05
N SER A 24 10.64 -4.82 3.44
CA SER A 24 11.60 -3.77 3.79
C SER A 24 12.48 -4.22 4.96
N ILE A 25 11.89 -4.77 6.01
CA ILE A 25 12.63 -5.31 7.17
C ILE A 25 13.55 -6.46 6.74
N ARG A 26 13.05 -7.40 5.94
CA ARG A 26 13.83 -8.55 5.47
C ARG A 26 15.07 -8.12 4.67
N ILE A 27 14.91 -7.18 3.74
CA ILE A 27 16.03 -6.65 2.94
C ILE A 27 17.09 -6.01 3.82
N ILE A 28 16.69 -5.21 4.82
CA ILE A 28 17.66 -4.60 5.73
C ILE A 28 18.34 -5.66 6.60
N LYS A 29 17.60 -6.64 7.13
CA LYS A 29 18.19 -7.75 7.92
C LYS A 29 19.16 -8.63 7.11
N GLU A 30 18.96 -8.76 5.80
CA GLU A 30 19.92 -9.41 4.90
C GLU A 30 21.20 -8.58 4.66
N ILE A 31 21.18 -7.27 4.95
CA ILE A 31 22.31 -6.35 4.80
C ILE A 31 23.03 -6.14 6.14
N ASP A 32 22.28 -6.07 7.23
CA ASP A 32 22.71 -5.86 8.60
C ASP A 32 22.00 -6.90 9.50
N SER A 33 22.70 -7.97 9.88
CA SER A 33 22.13 -9.07 10.67
C SER A 33 21.68 -8.64 12.06
N GLU A 34 22.26 -7.57 12.59
CA GLU A 34 21.96 -6.99 13.90
C GLU A 34 20.87 -5.91 13.82
N ALA A 35 20.17 -5.79 12.68
CA ALA A 35 19.09 -4.84 12.51
C ALA A 35 17.88 -5.20 13.38
N ASP A 36 17.55 -4.29 14.30
CA ASP A 36 16.35 -4.29 15.13
C ASP A 36 15.48 -3.08 14.80
N PHE A 37 14.17 -3.28 14.77
CA PHE A 37 13.22 -2.34 14.18
C PHE A 37 12.19 -1.83 15.19
N ALA A 38 12.13 -0.51 15.29
CA ALA A 38 10.98 0.19 15.83
C ALA A 38 9.95 0.44 14.71
N LEU A 39 8.70 0.02 14.92
CA LEU A 39 7.58 0.32 14.03
C LEU A 39 6.63 1.32 14.65
N LEU A 40 5.85 1.99 13.80
CA LEU A 40 4.86 2.95 14.23
C LEU A 40 3.46 2.32 14.26
N SER A 41 2.74 2.52 15.37
CA SER A 41 1.34 2.12 15.49
C SER A 41 0.45 2.96 14.58
N THR A 42 -0.53 2.32 13.95
CA THR A 42 -1.62 2.98 13.24
C THR A 42 -2.94 2.61 13.89
N GLY A 43 -3.89 3.53 13.91
CA GLY A 43 -5.20 3.34 14.56
C GLY A 43 -5.42 4.36 15.65
N GLU A 44 -6.69 4.60 15.95
CA GLU A 44 -7.10 5.64 16.90
C GLU A 44 -7.59 5.06 18.23
N THR A 45 -8.08 3.82 18.22
CA THR A 45 -8.45 3.05 19.40
C THR A 45 -7.44 1.94 19.66
N GLU A 46 -7.38 1.43 20.89
CA GLU A 46 -6.50 0.28 21.21
C GLU A 46 -6.87 -0.97 20.42
N GLU A 47 -8.15 -1.18 20.13
CA GLU A 47 -8.62 -2.25 19.24
C GLU A 47 -8.11 -2.06 17.81
N GLU A 48 -8.24 -0.86 17.22
CA GLU A 48 -7.72 -0.59 15.87
C GLU A 48 -6.20 -0.76 15.81
N LYS A 49 -5.49 -0.28 16.85
CA LYS A 49 -4.04 -0.46 16.95
C LYS A 49 -3.68 -1.94 17.05
N TYR A 50 -4.42 -2.72 17.83
CA TYR A 50 -4.25 -4.17 17.92
C TYR A 50 -4.48 -4.85 16.56
N LEU A 51 -5.63 -4.63 15.93
CA LEU A 51 -5.97 -5.23 14.64
C LEU A 51 -4.99 -4.86 13.53
N GLN A 52 -4.41 -3.66 13.58
CA GLN A 52 -3.39 -3.21 12.62
C GLN A 52 -1.96 -3.63 12.97
N SER A 53 -1.70 -4.31 14.09
CA SER A 53 -0.32 -4.67 14.48
C SER A 53 -0.13 -6.08 15.03
N TYR A 54 -1.19 -6.82 15.37
CA TYR A 54 -1.05 -8.08 16.12
C TYR A 54 -0.21 -9.14 15.39
N GLN A 55 -0.36 -9.28 14.06
CA GLN A 55 0.41 -10.27 13.29
C GLN A 55 1.88 -9.86 13.19
N THR A 56 2.14 -8.57 13.06
CA THR A 56 3.52 -8.06 13.05
C THR A 56 4.14 -8.11 14.46
N LYS A 57 3.35 -7.93 15.52
CA LYS A 57 3.79 -8.11 16.92
C LYS A 57 4.14 -9.56 17.25
N GLU A 58 3.37 -10.51 16.72
CA GLU A 58 3.66 -11.96 16.85
C GLU A 58 5.03 -12.34 16.26
N MET A 59 5.54 -11.55 15.31
CA MET A 59 6.91 -11.70 14.78
C MET A 59 8.01 -11.12 15.69
N GLY A 60 7.64 -10.56 16.85
CA GLY A 60 8.57 -10.01 17.85
C GLY A 60 8.88 -8.52 17.72
N TYR A 61 8.18 -7.78 16.84
CA TYR A 61 8.47 -6.36 16.63
C TYR A 61 7.75 -5.44 17.62
N LYS A 62 8.42 -4.33 17.98
CA LYS A 62 7.90 -3.30 18.89
C LYS A 62 7.20 -2.18 18.14
N PHE A 63 6.21 -1.59 18.80
CA PHE A 63 5.36 -0.55 18.24
C PHE A 63 5.36 0.69 19.11
N PHE A 64 5.50 1.85 18.48
CA PHE A 64 5.54 3.14 19.13
C PHE A 64 4.53 4.10 18.51
N ASN A 65 4.06 5.06 19.30
CA ASN A 65 3.09 6.05 18.82
C ASN A 65 3.74 6.97 17.77
N PRO A 66 3.02 7.35 16.70
CA PRO A 66 3.58 8.16 15.64
C PRO A 66 3.87 9.58 16.11
N LEU A 67 4.96 10.16 15.60
CA LEU A 67 5.34 11.54 15.89
C LEU A 67 4.31 12.53 15.38
N VAL A 68 3.62 12.26 14.27
CA VAL A 68 2.52 13.06 13.76
C VAL A 68 1.26 12.21 13.76
N ASN A 69 0.18 12.74 14.33
CA ASN A 69 -1.10 12.03 14.42
C ASN A 69 -2.02 12.40 13.26
N HIS A 70 -2.91 11.48 12.90
CA HIS A 70 -3.97 11.78 11.95
C HIS A 70 -4.94 12.84 12.54
N PRO A 71 -5.34 13.87 11.77
CA PRO A 71 -6.26 14.90 12.25
C PRO A 71 -7.65 14.37 12.64
N GLY A 72 -8.05 13.25 12.01
CA GLY A 72 -9.31 12.55 12.26
C GLY A 72 -9.42 11.80 13.58
N ARG A 73 -8.37 11.81 14.42
CA ARG A 73 -8.33 11.05 15.67
C ARG A 73 -9.53 11.25 16.58
N GLY A 74 -10.08 10.16 17.11
CA GLY A 74 -11.16 10.18 18.08
C GLY A 74 -12.53 10.45 17.48
N GLU A 75 -12.69 10.30 16.16
CA GLU A 75 -14.02 10.27 15.55
C GLU A 75 -14.62 8.87 15.63
N LYS A 76 -15.84 8.80 16.16
CA LYS A 76 -16.59 7.55 16.35
C LYS A 76 -17.29 7.05 15.09
N GLU A 77 -17.50 7.91 14.09
CA GLU A 77 -18.24 7.57 12.86
C GLU A 77 -17.28 7.36 11.67
N LYS A 78 -16.66 6.17 11.57
CA LYS A 78 -15.79 5.79 10.43
C LYS A 78 -16.49 4.95 9.36
N ASN A 79 -17.75 4.58 9.59
CA ASN A 79 -18.54 3.72 8.69
C ASN A 79 -19.25 4.49 7.57
N LYS A 80 -18.94 5.77 7.38
CA LYS A 80 -19.52 6.58 6.30
C LYS A 80 -18.55 6.66 5.13
N GLN A 81 -19.07 6.47 3.92
CA GLN A 81 -18.31 6.63 2.69
C GLN A 81 -17.82 8.08 2.49
N TYR A 82 -18.57 9.06 3.03
CA TYR A 82 -18.30 10.50 2.94
C TYR A 82 -18.38 11.21 4.32
N TYR A 83 -17.51 12.20 4.54
CA TYR A 83 -17.46 13.01 5.77
C TYR A 83 -18.11 14.40 5.58
N SER A 84 -18.66 14.97 6.65
CA SER A 84 -19.31 16.30 6.66
C SER A 84 -18.31 17.46 6.63
N LYS A 85 -18.74 18.65 6.15
CA LYS A 85 -17.93 19.88 6.16
C LYS A 85 -17.43 20.26 7.56
N VAL A 86 -18.24 20.04 8.59
CA VAL A 86 -17.88 20.33 9.99
C VAL A 86 -16.73 19.44 10.46
N GLN A 87 -16.71 18.16 10.08
CA GLN A 87 -15.60 17.25 10.40
C GLN A 87 -14.29 17.73 9.77
N TYR A 88 -14.30 18.11 8.50
CA TYR A 88 -13.12 18.66 7.83
C TYR A 88 -12.57 19.93 8.51
N ILE A 89 -13.43 20.84 8.96
CA ILE A 89 -13.00 22.04 9.71
C ILE A 89 -12.35 21.65 11.04
N LYS A 90 -12.96 20.74 11.81
CA LYS A 90 -12.40 20.25 13.07
C LYS A 90 -11.02 19.61 12.84
N TRP A 91 -10.86 18.85 11.76
CA TRP A 91 -9.58 18.25 11.38
C TRP A 91 -8.54 19.30 11.02
N GLY A 92 -8.93 20.34 10.27
CA GLY A 92 -8.04 21.47 9.97
C GLY A 92 -7.50 22.17 11.22
N VAL A 93 -8.37 22.46 12.19
CA VAL A 93 -7.96 23.07 13.48
C VAL A 93 -7.00 22.17 14.25
N ARG A 94 -7.28 20.86 14.31
CA ARG A 94 -6.39 19.88 14.97
C ARG A 94 -5.04 19.76 14.28
N ALA A 95 -5.04 19.71 12.94
CA ALA A 95 -3.84 19.66 12.13
C ALA A 95 -2.92 20.87 12.40
N ILE A 96 -3.50 22.08 12.50
CA ILE A 96 -2.73 23.30 12.85
C ILE A 96 -2.15 23.20 14.26
N LYS A 97 -2.96 22.78 15.25
CA LYS A 97 -2.49 22.60 16.63
C LYS A 97 -1.36 21.58 16.74
N ASP A 98 -1.42 20.52 15.94
CA ASP A 98 -0.35 19.51 15.89
C ASP A 98 0.90 20.02 15.18
N LEU A 99 0.73 20.81 14.12
CA LEU A 99 1.82 21.32 13.29
C LEU A 99 2.75 22.26 14.08
N ILE A 100 2.19 23.19 14.86
CA ILE A 100 2.96 24.24 15.55
C ILE A 100 4.09 23.69 16.44
N PRO A 101 3.84 22.84 17.45
CA PRO A 101 4.90 22.35 18.33
C PRO A 101 5.94 21.52 17.58
N ARG A 102 5.53 20.81 16.52
CA ARG A 102 6.42 19.99 15.69
C ARG A 102 7.34 20.86 14.83
N VAL A 103 6.84 21.95 14.28
CA VAL A 103 7.67 22.92 13.56
C VAL A 103 8.66 23.61 14.50
N LEU A 104 8.25 23.95 15.72
CA LEU A 104 9.12 24.57 16.72
C LEU A 104 10.32 23.70 17.10
N ILE A 105 10.18 22.37 17.06
CA ILE A 105 11.29 21.46 17.39
C ILE A 105 12.19 21.10 16.20
N LEU A 106 11.89 21.52 14.97
CA LEU A 106 12.73 21.18 13.81
C LEU A 106 14.10 21.92 13.83
N PRO A 107 14.17 23.22 14.17
CA PRO A 107 15.45 23.92 14.28
C PRO A 107 16.32 23.41 15.44
N ASN A 108 17.64 23.58 15.33
CA ASN A 108 18.57 23.35 16.44
C ASN A 108 18.64 24.55 17.41
N ILE A 109 17.48 25.09 17.80
CA ILE A 109 17.37 26.25 18.70
C ILE A 109 16.79 25.79 20.03
N LYS A 110 17.60 25.82 21.10
CA LYS A 110 17.23 25.30 22.44
C LYS A 110 15.94 25.91 22.98
N LEU A 111 15.74 27.23 22.83
CA LEU A 111 14.55 27.93 23.30
C LEU A 111 13.28 27.45 22.59
N LEU A 112 13.30 27.37 21.25
CA LEU A 112 12.15 26.89 20.48
C LEU A 112 11.84 25.43 20.79
N ASN A 113 12.87 24.58 20.90
CA ASN A 113 12.70 23.18 21.29
C ASN A 113 12.03 23.07 22.66
N LYS A 114 12.50 23.84 23.66
CA LYS A 114 11.91 23.86 25.01
C LYS A 114 10.43 24.27 24.98
N ILE A 115 10.05 25.24 24.15
CA ILE A 115 8.66 25.66 23.99
C ILE A 115 7.84 24.56 23.32
N GLY A 116 8.34 23.97 22.22
CA GLY A 116 7.66 22.90 21.50
C GLY A 116 7.39 21.68 22.38
N PHE A 117 8.37 21.22 23.15
CA PHE A 117 8.24 20.07 24.05
C PHE A 117 7.19 20.25 25.16
N LYS A 118 6.83 21.48 25.54
CA LYS A 118 5.74 21.71 26.51
C LYS A 118 4.36 21.27 26.01
N PHE A 119 4.19 21.12 24.69
CA PHE A 119 2.91 20.77 24.06
C PHE A 119 2.91 19.36 23.46
N LEU A 120 3.95 18.57 23.71
CA LEU A 120 4.13 17.23 23.16
C LEU A 120 3.99 16.18 24.28
N SER A 121 3.43 15.02 23.95
CA SER A 121 3.20 13.93 24.92
C SER A 121 4.47 13.14 25.24
N GLU A 122 4.40 12.31 26.29
CA GLU A 122 5.45 11.33 26.61
C GLU A 122 5.67 10.35 25.46
N ASP A 123 4.59 9.82 24.89
CA ASP A 123 4.57 8.99 23.67
C ASP A 123 5.37 9.62 22.50
N PHE A 124 5.22 10.94 22.30
CA PHE A 124 5.99 11.65 21.28
C PHE A 124 7.48 11.64 21.62
N THR A 125 7.81 11.86 22.89
CA THR A 125 9.19 11.94 23.37
C THR A 125 9.90 10.61 23.25
N GLU A 126 9.21 9.50 23.50
CA GLU A 126 9.73 8.14 23.29
C GLU A 126 10.11 7.92 21.82
N THR A 127 9.16 8.07 20.89
CA THR A 127 9.43 7.88 19.45
C THR A 127 10.49 8.86 18.92
N TYR A 128 10.52 10.08 19.44
CA TYR A 128 11.54 11.07 19.08
C TYR A 128 12.93 10.64 19.53
N SER A 129 13.03 10.06 20.73
CA SER A 129 14.29 9.49 21.25
C SER A 129 14.73 8.30 20.40
N ILE A 130 13.82 7.42 20.02
CA ILE A 130 14.10 6.28 19.14
C ILE A 130 14.65 6.76 17.80
N LEU A 131 13.97 7.72 17.14
CA LEU A 131 14.44 8.29 15.88
C LEU A 131 15.84 8.87 16.01
N LYS A 132 16.08 9.67 17.07
CA LYS A 132 17.37 10.32 17.32
C LYS A 132 18.52 9.33 17.50
N ASN A 133 18.24 8.16 18.07
CA ASN A 133 19.24 7.11 18.33
C ASN A 133 19.28 6.03 17.24
N SER A 134 18.44 6.12 16.21
CA SER A 134 18.41 5.17 15.09
C SER A 134 19.61 5.38 14.16
N LYS A 135 20.14 4.31 13.60
CA LYS A 135 21.15 4.32 12.52
C LYS A 135 20.56 4.85 11.21
N ALA A 136 19.31 4.49 10.91
CA ALA A 136 18.59 5.00 9.75
C ALA A 136 17.07 5.01 9.96
N VAL A 137 16.40 5.91 9.25
CA VAL A 137 14.95 5.90 9.06
C VAL A 137 14.65 5.31 7.69
N ILE A 138 13.89 4.21 7.68
CA ILE A 138 13.52 3.47 6.48
C ILE A 138 12.07 3.78 6.14
N PHE A 139 11.85 4.46 5.02
CA PHE A 139 10.52 4.63 4.45
C PHE A 139 10.18 3.35 3.68
N LYS A 140 9.17 2.60 4.14
CA LYS A 140 8.71 1.36 3.47
C LYS A 140 8.36 1.64 2.02
N GLY A 141 8.36 0.59 1.19
CA GLY A 141 7.83 0.67 -0.17
C GLY A 141 6.35 1.08 -0.20
N GLY A 142 5.83 1.36 -1.39
CA GLY A 142 4.41 1.69 -1.57
C GLY A 142 4.17 2.94 -2.40
N GLY A 143 3.24 3.79 -2.00
CA GLY A 143 2.95 5.04 -2.72
C GLY A 143 2.13 6.00 -1.88
N PHE A 144 2.81 6.87 -1.14
CA PHE A 144 2.18 7.84 -0.21
C PHE A 144 2.73 9.27 -0.38
N ILE A 145 3.68 9.49 -1.30
CA ILE A 145 4.25 10.82 -1.60
C ILE A 145 3.65 11.34 -2.90
N HIS A 146 2.43 11.86 -2.79
CA HIS A 146 1.65 12.39 -3.91
C HIS A 146 0.82 13.60 -3.48
N SER A 147 0.51 14.47 -4.43
CA SER A 147 -0.31 15.66 -4.27
C SER A 147 -1.22 15.82 -5.48
N TYR A 148 -2.53 15.69 -5.25
CA TYR A 148 -3.55 15.80 -6.28
C TYR A 148 -4.09 17.22 -6.47
N GLY A 149 -3.59 18.19 -5.70
CA GLY A 149 -3.99 19.59 -5.76
C GLY A 149 -4.94 20.00 -4.62
N ALA A 150 -5.20 19.11 -3.66
CA ALA A 150 -6.06 19.43 -2.53
C ALA A 150 -5.38 20.43 -1.59
N VAL A 151 -6.20 21.22 -0.88
CA VAL A 151 -5.71 22.17 0.13
C VAL A 151 -5.01 21.47 1.30
N THR A 152 -5.36 20.22 1.56
CA THR A 152 -4.80 19.38 2.63
C THR A 152 -3.45 18.75 2.27
N ASP A 153 -3.06 18.72 0.98
CA ASP A 153 -1.85 18.03 0.50
C ASP A 153 -0.59 18.47 1.23
N SER A 154 -0.46 19.76 1.55
CA SER A 154 0.73 20.30 2.24
C SER A 154 0.89 19.71 3.64
N TYR A 155 -0.22 19.55 4.38
CA TYR A 155 -0.19 18.92 5.70
C TYR A 155 0.05 17.42 5.59
N VAL A 156 -0.54 16.74 4.61
CA VAL A 156 -0.31 15.31 4.38
C VAL A 156 1.17 15.04 4.02
N MET A 157 1.77 15.89 3.18
CA MET A 157 3.21 15.81 2.89
C MET A 157 4.06 16.13 4.12
N PHE A 158 3.66 17.09 4.95
CA PHE A 158 4.32 17.32 6.24
C PHE A 158 4.24 16.08 7.13
N TYR A 159 3.06 15.47 7.26
CA TYR A 159 2.84 14.25 8.05
C TYR A 159 3.81 13.13 7.65
N PHE A 160 3.92 12.84 6.34
CA PHE A 160 4.82 11.79 5.87
C PHE A 160 6.30 12.18 5.95
N LEU A 161 6.66 13.41 5.57
CA LEU A 161 8.06 13.83 5.47
C LEU A 161 8.65 14.30 6.81
N TYR A 162 7.85 14.44 7.87
CA TYR A 162 8.33 14.91 9.18
C TYR A 162 9.46 14.04 9.75
N TYR A 163 9.38 12.71 9.58
CA TYR A 163 10.42 11.78 10.00
C TYR A 163 11.74 12.01 9.26
N ALA A 164 11.68 12.27 7.95
CA ALA A 164 12.87 12.61 7.17
C ALA A 164 13.46 13.95 7.62
N MET A 165 12.61 14.96 7.89
CA MET A 165 13.07 16.27 8.38
C MET A 165 13.79 16.16 9.74
N LEU A 166 13.24 15.38 10.67
CA LEU A 166 13.88 15.12 11.96
C LEU A 166 15.15 14.27 11.84
N ALA A 167 15.15 13.26 10.98
CA ALA A 167 16.34 12.45 10.73
C ALA A 167 17.49 13.33 10.23
N LYS A 168 17.22 14.22 9.27
CA LYS A 168 18.22 15.19 8.79
C LYS A 168 18.71 16.13 9.89
N LYS A 169 17.85 16.57 10.81
CA LYS A 169 18.26 17.38 11.98
C LYS A 169 19.32 16.69 12.83
N PHE A 170 19.25 15.36 12.96
CA PHE A 170 20.17 14.53 13.76
C PHE A 170 21.25 13.84 12.94
N ASN A 171 21.39 14.16 11.66
CA ASN A 171 22.30 13.48 10.72
C ASN A 171 22.06 11.96 10.64
N ILE A 172 20.81 11.52 10.82
CA ILE A 172 20.40 10.13 10.64
C ILE A 172 20.08 9.90 9.16
N LYS A 173 20.55 8.75 8.66
CA LYS A 173 20.37 8.34 7.27
C LYS A 173 18.90 8.10 6.97
N VAL A 174 18.42 8.53 5.81
CA VAL A 174 17.04 8.37 5.34
C VAL A 174 17.05 7.62 4.02
N ILE A 175 16.33 6.49 4.00
CA ILE A 175 16.23 5.61 2.84
C ILE A 175 14.76 5.44 2.47
N PHE A 176 14.38 5.85 1.25
CA PHE A 176 13.10 5.48 0.66
C PHE A 176 13.26 4.22 -0.18
N MET A 177 12.66 3.14 0.31
CA MET A 177 12.48 1.89 -0.44
C MET A 177 11.60 2.12 -1.68
N PRO A 178 11.52 1.18 -2.63
CA PRO A 178 10.85 1.42 -3.91
C PRO A 178 9.42 1.93 -3.75
N ASN A 179 9.19 3.17 -4.17
CA ASN A 179 7.93 3.89 -3.98
C ASN A 179 7.38 4.49 -5.29
N SER A 180 6.07 4.65 -5.35
CA SER A 180 5.38 5.52 -6.29
C SER A 180 5.42 6.96 -5.79
N PHE A 181 5.69 7.88 -6.70
CA PHE A 181 5.78 9.31 -6.48
C PHE A 181 4.86 10.06 -7.44
N GLY A 182 4.29 11.14 -6.93
CA GLY A 182 3.45 12.01 -7.71
C GLY A 182 2.01 11.48 -7.88
N PRO A 183 1.13 12.26 -8.53
CA PRO A 183 1.42 13.55 -9.16
C PRO A 183 1.76 14.66 -8.13
N PHE A 184 2.28 15.80 -8.58
CA PHE A 184 2.71 16.92 -7.72
C PHE A 184 1.99 18.23 -8.09
N ARG A 185 0.67 18.28 -7.88
CA ARG A 185 -0.17 19.39 -8.34
C ARG A 185 -0.24 20.57 -7.36
N ASN A 186 -0.09 20.34 -6.05
CA ASN A 186 -0.07 21.41 -5.05
C ASN A 186 1.34 22.01 -4.92
N LYS A 187 1.46 23.33 -5.16
CA LYS A 187 2.75 24.04 -5.14
C LYS A 187 3.46 23.99 -3.78
N LEU A 188 2.73 24.20 -2.68
CA LEU A 188 3.31 24.21 -1.33
C LEU A 188 3.79 22.82 -0.93
N ALA A 189 2.98 21.79 -1.19
CA ALA A 189 3.37 20.40 -1.00
C ALA A 189 4.62 20.06 -1.83
N THR A 190 4.67 20.49 -3.10
CA THR A 190 5.81 20.25 -4.01
C THR A 190 7.09 20.92 -3.52
N ILE A 191 7.02 22.15 -2.98
CA ILE A 191 8.17 22.83 -2.38
C ILE A 191 8.72 22.03 -1.19
N LEU A 192 7.84 21.55 -0.31
CA LEU A 192 8.24 20.72 0.83
C LEU A 192 8.88 19.41 0.38
N ILE A 193 8.24 18.69 -0.55
CA ILE A 193 8.76 17.45 -1.14
C ILE A 193 10.15 17.69 -1.71
N LYS A 194 10.32 18.72 -2.55
CA LYS A 194 11.61 19.08 -3.13
C LYS A 194 12.68 19.30 -2.06
N LYS A 195 12.39 20.16 -1.07
CA LYS A 195 13.34 20.52 -0.01
C LYS A 195 13.81 19.31 0.79
N VAL A 196 12.89 18.40 1.12
CA VAL A 196 13.21 17.21 1.92
C VAL A 196 13.94 16.17 1.07
N LEU A 197 13.35 15.78 -0.06
CA LEU A 197 13.84 14.67 -0.88
C LEU A 197 15.16 14.97 -1.61
N GLN A 198 15.52 16.23 -1.84
CA GLN A 198 16.83 16.54 -2.43
C GLN A 198 18.02 16.17 -1.52
N ASN A 199 17.78 16.04 -0.21
CA ASN A 199 18.81 15.97 0.83
C ASN A 199 18.87 14.64 1.59
N VAL A 200 18.08 13.64 1.19
CA VAL A 200 18.13 12.29 1.79
C VAL A 200 19.14 11.41 1.06
N GLU A 201 19.60 10.37 1.74
CA GLU A 201 20.73 9.55 1.32
C GLU A 201 20.37 8.60 0.17
N LEU A 202 19.14 8.08 0.15
CA LEU A 202 18.66 7.23 -0.93
C LEU A 202 17.15 7.40 -1.15
N ILE A 203 16.75 7.64 -2.40
CA ILE A 203 15.37 7.55 -2.84
C ILE A 203 15.28 6.66 -4.04
N THR A 204 14.40 5.67 -3.98
CA THR A 204 14.17 4.72 -5.06
C THR A 204 12.73 4.77 -5.53
N VAL A 205 12.52 4.52 -6.82
CA VAL A 205 11.19 4.54 -7.46
C VAL A 205 10.84 3.16 -8.01
N ARG A 206 9.55 2.81 -8.09
CA ARG A 206 9.10 1.48 -8.53
C ARG A 206 8.43 1.41 -9.90
N GLU A 207 8.35 2.53 -10.61
CA GLU A 207 7.83 2.65 -11.98
C GLU A 207 8.37 3.93 -12.65
N LYS A 208 8.56 3.90 -13.98
CA LYS A 208 9.11 5.05 -14.74
C LYS A 208 8.26 6.31 -14.63
N ILE A 209 6.94 6.20 -14.55
CA ILE A 209 6.04 7.35 -14.39
C ILE A 209 6.43 8.15 -13.12
N SER A 210 6.68 7.45 -12.02
CA SER A 210 7.14 8.01 -10.75
C SER A 210 8.59 8.54 -10.84
N GLN A 211 9.48 7.86 -11.57
CA GLN A 211 10.83 8.35 -11.85
C GLN A 211 10.79 9.73 -12.52
N SER A 212 10.05 9.84 -13.63
CA SER A 212 9.92 11.08 -14.40
C SER A 212 9.31 12.19 -13.55
N ALA A 213 8.18 11.93 -12.87
CA ALA A 213 7.52 12.91 -12.01
C ALA A 213 8.46 13.44 -10.91
N LEU A 214 9.16 12.56 -10.22
CA LEU A 214 10.08 12.94 -9.14
C LEU A 214 11.31 13.66 -9.69
N SER A 215 11.88 13.20 -10.80
CA SER A 215 13.07 13.81 -11.41
C SER A 215 12.89 15.29 -11.75
N HIS A 216 11.73 15.67 -12.27
CA HIS A 216 11.43 17.07 -12.53
C HIS A 216 11.38 17.92 -11.26
N VAL A 217 10.92 17.35 -10.13
CA VAL A 217 10.81 18.06 -8.86
C VAL A 217 12.15 18.20 -8.15
N ILE A 218 12.89 17.10 -8.01
CA ILE A 218 14.14 17.09 -7.23
C ILE A 218 15.39 17.37 -8.07
N GLN A 219 15.27 17.47 -9.39
CA GLN A 219 16.37 17.69 -10.34
C GLN A 219 17.47 16.61 -10.25
N LYS A 220 17.05 15.36 -9.98
CA LYS A 220 17.91 14.17 -9.89
C LYS A 220 17.16 12.98 -10.47
N ARG A 221 17.87 11.99 -11.03
CA ARG A 221 17.25 10.74 -11.49
C ARG A 221 17.35 9.67 -10.40
N PRO A 222 16.27 9.39 -9.63
CA PRO A 222 16.31 8.35 -8.62
C PRO A 222 16.40 6.97 -9.29
N PRO A 223 17.20 6.04 -8.76
CA PRO A 223 17.29 4.69 -9.31
C PRO A 223 15.93 3.97 -9.21
N PHE A 224 15.66 3.16 -10.24
CA PHE A 224 14.46 2.35 -10.34
C PHE A 224 14.73 0.95 -9.80
N TYR A 225 13.82 0.45 -8.96
CA TYR A 225 13.82 -0.93 -8.50
C TYR A 225 12.38 -1.44 -8.40
N PRO A 226 12.12 -2.73 -8.66
CA PRO A 226 10.76 -3.26 -8.65
C PRO A 226 10.06 -3.12 -7.29
N ASP A 227 8.74 -3.17 -7.32
CA ASP A 227 7.95 -3.20 -6.10
C ASP A 227 8.36 -4.38 -5.19
N LEU A 228 8.52 -4.10 -3.89
CA LEU A 228 9.00 -5.10 -2.93
C LEU A 228 8.06 -6.31 -2.79
N GLY A 229 6.76 -6.15 -3.07
CA GLY A 229 5.78 -7.23 -3.02
C GLY A 229 6.10 -8.40 -3.96
N PHE A 230 6.85 -8.17 -5.04
CA PHE A 230 7.31 -9.25 -5.94
C PHE A 230 8.26 -10.23 -5.23
N PHE A 231 9.02 -9.76 -4.23
CA PHE A 231 10.04 -10.55 -3.54
C PHE A 231 9.55 -11.21 -2.27
N MET A 232 8.36 -10.86 -1.78
CA MET A 232 7.83 -11.43 -0.54
C MET A 232 7.62 -12.95 -0.71
N PRO A 233 8.19 -13.80 0.15
CA PRO A 233 7.95 -15.24 0.10
C PRO A 233 6.50 -15.57 0.54
N SER A 234 5.93 -16.63 -0.02
CA SER A 234 4.71 -17.23 0.52
C SER A 234 4.98 -18.00 1.82
N ASP A 235 3.93 -18.32 2.55
CA ASP A 235 4.01 -19.21 3.71
C ASP A 235 3.96 -20.68 3.23
N GLU A 236 5.10 -21.35 3.23
CA GLU A 236 5.20 -22.75 2.79
C GLU A 236 4.63 -23.74 3.81
N SER A 237 4.48 -23.34 5.07
CA SER A 237 3.86 -24.17 6.11
C SER A 237 2.32 -24.12 6.09
N PHE A 238 1.75 -23.14 5.40
CA PHE A 238 0.32 -22.95 5.32
C PHE A 238 -0.31 -23.84 4.23
N ASP A 239 -1.15 -24.78 4.65
CA ASP A 239 -1.96 -25.60 3.74
C ASP A 239 -3.11 -24.80 3.10
N ALA A 240 -2.75 -23.99 2.10
CA ALA A 240 -3.72 -23.19 1.34
C ALA A 240 -4.75 -24.08 0.61
N LYS A 241 -4.37 -25.27 0.15
CA LYS A 241 -5.30 -26.18 -0.53
C LYS A 241 -6.35 -26.72 0.44
N GLY A 242 -5.93 -27.19 1.62
CA GLY A 242 -6.83 -27.62 2.68
C GLY A 242 -7.71 -26.49 3.19
N TYR A 243 -7.18 -25.28 3.34
CA TYR A 243 -7.97 -24.09 3.65
C TYR A 243 -9.08 -23.83 2.62
N LEU A 244 -8.74 -23.82 1.33
CA LEU A 244 -9.70 -23.63 0.25
C LEU A 244 -10.74 -24.76 0.18
N LYS A 245 -10.34 -26.02 0.43
CA LYS A 245 -11.28 -27.16 0.53
C LYS A 245 -12.28 -26.99 1.68
N LYS A 246 -11.85 -26.48 2.84
CA LYS A 246 -12.76 -26.18 3.97
C LYS A 246 -13.78 -25.10 3.60
N LEU A 247 -13.40 -24.16 2.74
CA LEU A 247 -14.30 -23.15 2.14
C LEU A 247 -15.13 -23.68 0.95
N LYS A 248 -15.09 -24.99 0.69
CA LYS A 248 -15.79 -25.65 -0.42
C LYS A 248 -15.42 -25.11 -1.79
N VAL A 249 -14.20 -24.60 -1.96
CA VAL A 249 -13.67 -24.19 -3.26
C VAL A 249 -13.39 -25.46 -4.08
N PRO A 250 -14.00 -25.63 -5.26
CA PRO A 250 -13.78 -26.78 -6.13
C PRO A 250 -12.39 -26.72 -6.78
N PHE A 251 -11.70 -27.85 -6.80
CA PHE A 251 -10.36 -27.98 -7.41
C PHE A 251 -10.39 -28.58 -8.82
N ASP A 252 -11.53 -29.15 -9.21
CA ASP A 252 -11.89 -29.63 -10.55
C ASP A 252 -12.29 -28.49 -11.50
N LYS A 253 -12.47 -27.26 -11.00
CA LYS A 253 -12.81 -26.07 -11.79
C LYS A 253 -11.65 -25.08 -11.88
N ILE A 254 -11.68 -24.28 -12.95
CA ILE A 254 -10.83 -23.09 -13.11
C ILE A 254 -11.27 -22.05 -12.08
N LYS A 255 -10.37 -21.63 -11.19
CA LYS A 255 -10.63 -20.66 -10.12
C LYS A 255 -10.18 -19.28 -10.55
N VAL A 256 -11.05 -18.29 -10.43
CA VAL A 256 -10.75 -16.88 -10.73
C VAL A 256 -10.81 -16.08 -9.44
N GLY A 257 -9.64 -15.66 -8.93
CA GLY A 257 -9.56 -14.82 -7.74
C GLY A 257 -9.92 -13.37 -8.08
N ILE A 258 -10.81 -12.75 -7.32
CA ILE A 258 -11.30 -11.40 -7.60
C ILE A 258 -11.19 -10.55 -6.33
N THR A 259 -10.54 -9.40 -6.44
CA THR A 259 -10.51 -8.38 -5.37
C THR A 259 -11.28 -7.16 -5.82
N VAL A 260 -12.17 -6.64 -4.97
CA VAL A 260 -13.02 -5.49 -5.27
C VAL A 260 -12.92 -4.48 -4.15
N ARG A 261 -12.34 -3.31 -4.44
CA ARG A 261 -12.29 -2.18 -3.53
C ARG A 261 -13.62 -1.41 -3.56
N PRO A 262 -14.16 -0.95 -2.41
CA PRO A 262 -15.22 0.06 -2.38
C PRO A 262 -14.67 1.42 -2.81
N TYR A 263 -14.45 1.61 -4.12
CA TYR A 263 -13.85 2.82 -4.67
C TYR A 263 -14.83 3.99 -4.66
N ARG A 264 -14.35 5.17 -4.25
CA ARG A 264 -15.19 6.36 -4.04
C ARG A 264 -15.49 7.16 -5.30
N PHE A 265 -14.72 6.97 -6.37
CA PHE A 265 -14.80 7.82 -7.57
C PHE A 265 -14.68 9.32 -7.24
N ASP A 266 -13.73 9.67 -6.36
CA ASP A 266 -13.49 11.06 -5.97
C ASP A 266 -13.17 11.92 -7.20
N GLY A 267 -13.95 12.98 -7.43
CA GLY A 267 -13.82 13.86 -8.59
C GLY A 267 -14.73 13.51 -9.78
N HIS A 268 -15.47 12.40 -9.71
CA HIS A 268 -16.53 12.09 -10.70
C HIS A 268 -17.75 13.01 -10.48
N PRO A 269 -18.46 13.46 -11.54
CA PRO A 269 -19.66 14.31 -11.39
C PRO A 269 -20.78 13.65 -10.59
N ASN A 270 -20.93 12.33 -10.74
CA ASN A 270 -21.89 11.51 -9.99
C ASN A 270 -21.20 10.26 -9.41
N PRO A 271 -20.52 10.36 -8.25
CA PRO A 271 -19.73 9.26 -7.69
C PRO A 271 -20.56 8.01 -7.31
N GLU A 272 -21.79 8.21 -6.85
CA GLU A 272 -22.68 7.11 -6.46
C GLU A 272 -23.11 6.28 -7.68
N GLU A 273 -23.46 6.95 -8.78
CA GLU A 273 -23.79 6.29 -10.06
C GLU A 273 -22.58 5.55 -10.63
N ALA A 274 -21.40 6.17 -10.60
CA ALA A 274 -20.16 5.52 -11.03
C ALA A 274 -19.86 4.26 -10.20
N TYR A 275 -20.04 4.32 -8.88
CA TYR A 275 -19.89 3.16 -8.01
C TYR A 275 -20.93 2.07 -8.29
N ALA A 276 -22.19 2.45 -8.53
CA ALA A 276 -23.24 1.50 -8.91
C ALA A 276 -22.92 0.78 -10.24
N LYS A 277 -22.44 1.53 -11.25
CA LYS A 277 -21.98 0.96 -12.52
C LYS A 277 -20.79 0.02 -12.33
N TYR A 278 -19.81 0.41 -11.52
CA TYR A 278 -18.65 -0.41 -11.18
C TYR A 278 -19.04 -1.76 -10.53
N ILE A 279 -19.93 -1.73 -9.54
CA ILE A 279 -20.46 -2.93 -8.90
C ILE A 279 -21.24 -3.79 -9.90
N LYS A 280 -22.03 -3.17 -10.77
CA LYS A 280 -22.77 -3.86 -11.83
C LYS A 280 -21.82 -4.60 -12.78
N SER A 281 -20.76 -3.95 -13.26
CA SER A 281 -19.74 -4.56 -14.13
C SER A 281 -19.10 -5.81 -13.51
N PHE A 282 -18.76 -5.77 -12.22
CA PHE A 282 -18.23 -6.95 -11.52
C PHE A 282 -19.27 -8.05 -11.35
N THR A 283 -20.52 -7.68 -11.07
CA THR A 283 -21.62 -8.64 -10.90
C THR A 283 -21.86 -9.40 -12.21
N GLU A 284 -21.96 -8.68 -13.33
CA GLU A 284 -22.17 -9.26 -14.67
C GLU A 284 -20.97 -10.12 -15.11
N PHE A 285 -19.74 -9.67 -14.83
CA PHE A 285 -18.55 -10.47 -15.08
C PHE A 285 -18.54 -11.78 -14.28
N ILE A 286 -18.96 -11.76 -13.00
CA ILE A 286 -19.07 -12.97 -12.19
C ILE A 286 -20.14 -13.91 -12.73
N GLU A 287 -21.30 -13.39 -13.16
CA GLU A 287 -22.34 -14.19 -13.82
C GLU A 287 -21.80 -14.84 -15.10
N TYR A 288 -21.00 -14.12 -15.91
CA TYR A 288 -20.32 -14.67 -17.07
C TYR A 288 -19.37 -15.82 -16.71
N LEU A 289 -18.55 -15.67 -15.66
CA LEU A 289 -17.63 -16.72 -15.21
C LEU A 289 -18.37 -17.99 -14.77
N ILE A 290 -19.48 -17.84 -14.03
CA ILE A 290 -20.32 -18.96 -13.59
C ILE A 290 -20.93 -19.67 -14.81
N ALA A 291 -21.45 -18.92 -15.78
CA ALA A 291 -22.00 -19.46 -17.02
C ALA A 291 -20.95 -20.19 -17.88
N LYS A 292 -19.67 -19.86 -17.74
CA LYS A 292 -18.53 -20.57 -18.35
C LYS A 292 -17.98 -21.72 -17.49
N HIS A 293 -18.69 -22.12 -16.44
CA HIS A 293 -18.30 -23.17 -15.50
C HIS A 293 -16.99 -22.90 -14.73
N TYR A 294 -16.57 -21.64 -14.65
CA TYR A 294 -15.49 -21.21 -13.76
C TYR A 294 -16.00 -21.02 -12.33
N HIS A 295 -15.07 -20.96 -11.38
CA HIS A 295 -15.39 -20.75 -9.96
C HIS A 295 -14.80 -19.42 -9.47
N PRO A 296 -15.62 -18.36 -9.35
CA PRO A 296 -15.18 -17.08 -8.79
C PRO A 296 -14.89 -17.19 -7.29
N VAL A 297 -13.75 -16.64 -6.87
CA VAL A 297 -13.33 -16.55 -5.47
C VAL A 297 -13.12 -15.07 -5.12
N LEU A 298 -14.05 -14.48 -4.37
CA LEU A 298 -13.95 -13.09 -3.90
C LEU A 298 -13.03 -13.04 -2.68
N ILE A 299 -11.97 -12.26 -2.74
CA ILE A 299 -10.91 -12.23 -1.71
C ILE A 299 -10.82 -10.82 -1.12
N ALA A 300 -11.05 -10.69 0.18
CA ALA A 300 -10.81 -9.45 0.91
C ALA A 300 -9.30 -9.30 1.15
N GLN A 301 -8.65 -8.44 0.34
CA GLN A 301 -7.21 -8.14 0.45
C GLN A 301 -6.97 -7.04 1.49
N THR A 302 -7.97 -6.19 1.75
CA THR A 302 -7.92 -5.15 2.77
C THR A 302 -9.21 -5.18 3.59
N MET A 303 -9.10 -5.11 4.92
CA MET A 303 -10.22 -5.25 5.85
C MET A 303 -10.35 -4.04 6.80
N GLY A 304 -10.23 -2.83 6.25
CA GLY A 304 -10.43 -1.59 6.99
C GLY A 304 -9.13 -0.87 7.38
N PRO A 305 -9.15 0.00 8.42
CA PRO A 305 -10.21 0.16 9.41
C PRO A 305 -11.38 1.07 8.96
N SER A 306 -11.28 1.72 7.80
CA SER A 306 -12.37 2.57 7.27
C SER A 306 -13.21 1.84 6.23
N TYR A 307 -14.45 2.28 6.02
CA TYR A 307 -15.36 1.73 4.99
C TYR A 307 -14.68 1.59 3.62
N ASN A 308 -14.00 2.65 3.16
CA ASN A 308 -13.36 2.68 1.83
C ASN A 308 -12.07 1.84 1.73
N GLU A 309 -11.60 1.32 2.86
CA GLU A 309 -10.47 0.41 2.94
C GLU A 309 -10.91 -1.03 3.26
N ASP A 310 -12.19 -1.29 3.52
CA ASP A 310 -12.70 -2.65 3.75
C ASP A 310 -13.34 -3.23 2.49
N ASP A 311 -12.64 -4.14 1.83
CA ASP A 311 -13.11 -4.83 0.61
C ASP A 311 -14.42 -5.60 0.84
N ASN A 312 -14.71 -5.97 2.09
CA ASN A 312 -15.95 -6.67 2.43
C ASN A 312 -17.20 -5.89 2.06
N GLU A 313 -17.14 -4.56 2.07
CA GLU A 313 -18.31 -3.73 1.78
C GLU A 313 -18.72 -3.84 0.30
N ALA A 314 -17.75 -3.84 -0.62
CA ALA A 314 -18.00 -4.08 -2.03
C ALA A 314 -18.38 -5.55 -2.30
N ILE A 315 -17.70 -6.50 -1.66
CA ILE A 315 -17.96 -7.94 -1.79
C ILE A 315 -19.41 -8.27 -1.38
N LYS A 316 -19.87 -7.79 -0.21
CA LYS A 316 -21.25 -7.99 0.27
C LYS A 316 -22.28 -7.45 -0.72
N LEU A 317 -22.02 -6.28 -1.30
CA LEU A 317 -22.92 -5.64 -2.26
C LEU A 317 -22.99 -6.40 -3.60
N ILE A 318 -21.88 -6.97 -4.07
CA ILE A 318 -21.88 -7.83 -5.26
C ILE A 318 -22.64 -9.13 -4.95
N VAL A 319 -22.32 -9.80 -3.85
CA VAL A 319 -22.93 -11.08 -3.48
C VAL A 319 -24.45 -10.97 -3.29
N SER A 320 -24.96 -9.83 -2.81
CA SER A 320 -26.40 -9.61 -2.67
C SER A 320 -27.13 -9.43 -4.00
N LYS A 321 -26.41 -9.11 -5.09
CA LYS A 321 -26.94 -8.90 -6.45
C LYS A 321 -26.82 -10.12 -7.36
N LEU A 322 -26.02 -11.12 -7.00
CA LEU A 322 -25.85 -12.34 -7.79
C LEU A 322 -27.10 -13.22 -7.76
N LYS A 323 -27.50 -13.73 -8.94
CA LYS A 323 -28.59 -14.71 -9.07
C LYS A 323 -28.18 -16.09 -8.54
N GLU A 324 -27.00 -16.55 -8.92
CA GLU A 324 -26.42 -17.83 -8.51
C GLU A 324 -25.27 -17.62 -7.54
N LYS A 325 -25.21 -18.44 -6.48
CA LYS A 325 -24.18 -18.34 -5.43
C LYS A 325 -23.09 -19.40 -5.57
N HIS A 326 -22.75 -19.79 -6.81
CA HIS A 326 -21.63 -20.69 -7.11
C HIS A 326 -20.28 -19.96 -7.05
N ILE A 327 -20.02 -19.34 -5.90
CA ILE A 327 -18.85 -18.52 -5.61
C ILE A 327 -18.32 -18.88 -4.21
N SER A 328 -17.07 -18.51 -3.94
CA SER A 328 -16.51 -18.55 -2.59
C SER A 328 -16.06 -17.16 -2.15
N VAL A 329 -16.16 -16.86 -0.86
CA VAL A 329 -15.68 -15.62 -0.26
C VAL A 329 -14.60 -15.93 0.76
N ILE A 330 -13.47 -15.26 0.65
CA ILE A 330 -12.36 -15.30 1.62
C ILE A 330 -12.33 -13.94 2.32
N SER A 331 -12.81 -13.92 3.57
CA SER A 331 -12.80 -12.76 4.46
C SER A 331 -12.31 -13.19 5.83
N ASP A 332 -11.00 -13.38 5.93
CA ASP A 332 -10.36 -13.97 7.11
C ASP A 332 -9.20 -13.08 7.56
N GLY A 333 -9.45 -12.35 8.65
CA GLY A 333 -8.50 -11.43 9.26
C GLY A 333 -7.24 -12.11 9.78
N SER A 334 -7.25 -13.42 10.00
CA SER A 334 -6.10 -14.20 10.48
C SER A 334 -5.07 -14.52 9.39
N LEU A 335 -5.44 -14.38 8.11
CA LEU A 335 -4.55 -14.63 6.99
C LEU A 335 -3.62 -13.44 6.75
N ASN A 336 -2.37 -13.54 7.17
CA ASN A 336 -1.36 -12.53 6.83
C ASN A 336 -0.99 -12.53 5.33
N ALA A 337 -0.20 -11.54 4.91
CA ALA A 337 0.20 -11.34 3.51
C ALA A 337 0.86 -12.58 2.87
N LYS A 338 1.67 -13.34 3.61
CA LYS A 338 2.32 -14.55 3.10
C LYS A 338 1.32 -15.69 2.85
N LYS A 339 0.34 -15.87 3.74
CA LYS A 339 -0.75 -16.85 3.58
C LYS A 339 -1.69 -16.47 2.43
N ILE A 340 -2.02 -15.18 2.32
CA ILE A 340 -2.81 -14.64 1.22
C ILE A 340 -2.09 -14.83 -0.13
N LYS A 341 -0.77 -14.58 -0.20
CA LYS A 341 0.02 -14.90 -1.40
C LYS A 341 -0.05 -16.39 -1.77
N LYS A 342 0.03 -17.29 -0.77
CA LYS A 342 -0.14 -18.74 -1.00
C LYS A 342 -1.52 -19.09 -1.55
N ILE A 343 -2.58 -18.40 -1.11
CA ILE A 343 -3.93 -18.56 -1.67
C ILE A 343 -3.99 -18.11 -3.14
N TYR A 344 -3.41 -16.96 -3.49
CA TYR A 344 -3.34 -16.53 -4.89
C TYR A 344 -2.62 -17.54 -5.77
N SER A 345 -1.56 -18.18 -5.28
CA SER A 345 -0.85 -19.24 -6.02
C SER A 345 -1.72 -20.48 -6.34
N CYS A 346 -2.86 -20.64 -5.67
CA CYS A 346 -3.81 -21.71 -5.95
C CYS A 346 -4.89 -21.31 -6.97
N MET A 347 -4.91 -20.07 -7.43
CA MET A 347 -5.84 -19.58 -8.45
C MET A 347 -5.32 -19.88 -9.87
N ASN A 348 -6.23 -19.90 -10.84
CA ASN A 348 -5.87 -20.03 -12.25
C ASN A 348 -5.70 -18.68 -12.93
N TYR A 349 -6.52 -17.70 -12.53
CA TYR A 349 -6.47 -16.30 -12.97
C TYR A 349 -6.83 -15.37 -11.82
N VAL A 350 -6.42 -14.10 -11.90
CA VAL A 350 -6.82 -13.07 -10.93
C VAL A 350 -7.30 -11.80 -11.62
N VAL A 351 -8.38 -11.19 -11.09
CA VAL A 351 -8.82 -9.83 -11.46
C VAL A 351 -8.71 -8.94 -10.23
N GLY A 352 -7.76 -8.02 -10.26
CA GLY A 352 -7.31 -7.29 -9.09
C GLY A 352 -7.60 -5.80 -9.14
N THR A 353 -8.51 -5.29 -8.30
CA THR A 353 -8.60 -3.85 -8.02
C THR A 353 -7.56 -3.43 -6.97
N ARG A 354 -7.23 -4.33 -6.04
CA ARG A 354 -6.15 -4.10 -5.06
C ARG A 354 -4.83 -4.49 -5.69
N PHE A 355 -4.02 -3.52 -6.13
CA PHE A 355 -2.82 -3.82 -6.93
C PHE A 355 -1.85 -4.87 -6.36
N HIS A 356 -1.72 -5.01 -5.03
CA HIS A 356 -0.89 -6.07 -4.46
C HIS A 356 -1.45 -7.49 -4.64
N SER A 357 -2.75 -7.67 -4.89
CA SER A 357 -3.29 -8.98 -5.32
C SER A 357 -2.73 -9.36 -6.69
N VAL A 358 -2.60 -8.40 -7.60
CA VAL A 358 -1.94 -8.58 -8.91
C VAL A 358 -0.47 -8.93 -8.70
N ILE A 359 0.28 -8.16 -7.91
CA ILE A 359 1.70 -8.46 -7.63
C ILE A 359 1.89 -9.86 -7.02
N PHE A 360 1.07 -10.26 -6.05
CA PHE A 360 1.17 -11.59 -5.44
C PHE A 360 0.87 -12.71 -6.43
N SER A 361 -0.07 -12.48 -7.34
CA SER A 361 -0.43 -13.42 -8.39
C SER A 361 0.65 -13.54 -9.45
N LEU A 362 1.16 -12.40 -9.94
CA LEU A 362 2.27 -12.36 -10.91
C LEU A 362 3.52 -13.03 -10.34
N SER A 363 3.90 -12.72 -9.10
CA SER A 363 5.04 -13.37 -8.42
C SER A 363 4.79 -14.84 -8.03
N SER A 364 3.60 -15.37 -8.34
CA SER A 364 3.24 -16.79 -8.19
C SER A 364 2.91 -17.44 -9.55
N ASN A 365 3.28 -16.82 -10.67
CA ASN A 365 2.97 -17.28 -12.03
C ASN A 365 1.47 -17.48 -12.30
N VAL A 366 0.63 -16.60 -11.76
CA VAL A 366 -0.82 -16.57 -12.01
C VAL A 366 -1.16 -15.34 -12.88
N PRO A 367 -1.66 -15.53 -14.12
CA PRO A 367 -2.02 -14.42 -15.01
C PRO A 367 -3.11 -13.56 -14.38
N SER A 368 -2.96 -12.24 -14.51
CA SER A 368 -3.78 -11.28 -13.77
C SER A 368 -4.20 -10.07 -14.59
N ILE A 369 -5.44 -9.61 -14.40
CA ILE A 369 -5.92 -8.32 -14.89
C ILE A 369 -5.81 -7.30 -13.76
N ALA A 370 -5.21 -6.15 -14.05
CA ALA A 370 -5.14 -5.04 -13.10
C ALA A 370 -6.23 -4.02 -13.39
N ILE A 371 -7.12 -3.78 -12.42
CA ILE A 371 -8.06 -2.67 -12.47
C ILE A 371 -7.42 -1.49 -11.74
N SER A 372 -6.92 -0.52 -12.50
CA SER A 372 -6.06 0.54 -11.95
C SER A 372 -6.83 1.80 -11.59
N TYR A 373 -6.38 2.48 -10.53
CA TYR A 373 -6.91 3.76 -10.08
C TYR A 373 -5.78 4.62 -9.52
N GLY A 374 -5.91 5.94 -9.62
CA GLY A 374 -4.89 6.87 -9.13
C GLY A 374 -3.62 6.94 -9.99
N GLY A 375 -3.71 6.53 -11.26
CA GLY A 375 -2.81 6.91 -12.36
C GLY A 375 -1.42 6.27 -12.43
N ASN A 376 -0.61 6.37 -11.37
CA ASN A 376 0.83 6.07 -11.51
C ASN A 376 1.18 4.61 -11.23
N LYS A 377 0.64 4.03 -10.14
CA LYS A 377 1.09 2.73 -9.63
C LYS A 377 0.71 1.55 -10.54
N GLY A 378 -0.58 1.43 -10.87
CA GLY A 378 -1.11 0.21 -11.49
C GLY A 378 -0.70 0.14 -12.94
N LYS A 379 -1.04 1.18 -13.70
CA LYS A 379 -0.59 1.39 -15.07
C LYS A 379 0.92 1.30 -15.22
N GLY A 380 1.68 2.04 -14.40
CA GLY A 380 3.14 2.08 -14.50
C GLY A 380 3.79 0.71 -14.25
N ILE A 381 3.35 -0.03 -13.23
CA ILE A 381 3.94 -1.35 -12.95
C ILE A 381 3.53 -2.38 -14.01
N MET A 382 2.30 -2.36 -14.53
CA MET A 382 1.90 -3.23 -15.64
C MET A 382 2.70 -2.92 -16.92
N GLU A 383 3.02 -1.64 -17.18
CA GLU A 383 3.91 -1.24 -18.26
C GLU A 383 5.35 -1.75 -18.09
N GLU A 384 5.93 -1.64 -16.89
CA GLU A 384 7.27 -2.21 -16.61
C GLU A 384 7.31 -3.73 -16.78
N MET A 385 6.20 -4.40 -16.45
CA MET A 385 6.03 -5.83 -16.67
C MET A 385 5.78 -6.20 -18.13
N GLY A 386 5.54 -5.22 -19.03
CA GLY A 386 5.16 -5.48 -20.42
C GLY A 386 3.77 -6.11 -20.58
N LEU A 387 2.85 -5.78 -19.67
CA LEU A 387 1.50 -6.35 -19.56
C LEU A 387 0.42 -5.25 -19.62
N SER A 388 0.72 -4.10 -20.24
CA SER A 388 -0.19 -2.95 -20.31
C SER A 388 -1.55 -3.28 -20.93
N GLU A 389 -1.63 -4.26 -21.84
CA GLU A 389 -2.89 -4.70 -22.45
C GLU A 389 -3.86 -5.38 -21.46
N PHE A 390 -3.37 -5.80 -20.30
CA PHE A 390 -4.15 -6.42 -19.23
C PHE A 390 -4.41 -5.47 -18.06
N GLU A 391 -4.29 -4.16 -18.31
CA GLU A 391 -4.65 -3.10 -17.39
C GLU A 391 -5.93 -2.40 -17.87
N ILE A 392 -6.89 -2.24 -16.97
CA ILE A 392 -8.14 -1.53 -17.24
C ILE A 392 -8.23 -0.37 -16.24
N PRO A 393 -8.24 0.89 -16.71
CA PRO A 393 -8.54 2.03 -15.84
C PRO A 393 -9.93 1.85 -15.20
N ILE A 394 -10.06 2.13 -13.91
CA ILE A 394 -11.32 1.92 -13.18
C ILE A 394 -12.46 2.77 -13.75
N GLU A 395 -12.13 3.90 -14.36
CA GLU A 395 -13.08 4.80 -15.04
C GLU A 395 -13.65 4.19 -16.33
N ASP A 396 -12.88 3.33 -17.00
CA ASP A 396 -13.24 2.65 -18.25
C ASP A 396 -13.83 1.24 -18.01
N LEU A 397 -14.04 0.88 -16.75
CA LEU A 397 -14.53 -0.44 -16.37
C LEU A 397 -15.98 -0.68 -16.81
N SER A 398 -16.18 -1.74 -17.57
CA SER A 398 -17.47 -2.27 -17.98
C SER A 398 -17.44 -3.80 -17.97
N GLU A 399 -18.61 -4.44 -18.00
CA GLU A 399 -18.71 -5.88 -18.25
C GLU A 399 -17.93 -6.27 -19.51
N HIS A 400 -18.18 -5.56 -20.62
CA HIS A 400 -17.54 -5.83 -21.91
C HIS A 400 -16.01 -5.73 -21.83
N SER A 401 -15.46 -4.65 -21.25
CA SER A 401 -14.01 -4.49 -21.13
C SER A 401 -13.37 -5.56 -20.24
N LEU A 402 -14.05 -5.99 -19.16
CA LEU A 402 -13.59 -7.11 -18.32
C LEU A 402 -13.58 -8.44 -19.09
N ILE A 403 -14.69 -8.77 -19.76
CA ILE A 403 -14.83 -10.05 -20.47
C ILE A 403 -13.83 -10.16 -21.62
N GLU A 404 -13.68 -9.11 -22.43
CA GLU A 404 -12.77 -9.14 -23.58
C GLU A 404 -11.30 -9.21 -23.14
N THR A 405 -10.92 -8.45 -22.10
CA THR A 405 -9.57 -8.53 -21.54
C THR A 405 -9.30 -9.92 -20.94
N PHE A 406 -10.30 -10.51 -20.28
CA PHE A 406 -10.20 -11.85 -19.72
C PHE A 406 -10.04 -12.92 -20.80
N LYS A 407 -10.86 -12.90 -21.85
CA LYS A 407 -10.69 -13.81 -23.00
C LYS A 407 -9.32 -13.65 -23.66
N SER A 408 -8.84 -12.41 -23.84
CA SER A 408 -7.50 -12.16 -24.39
C SER A 408 -6.40 -12.77 -23.51
N MET A 409 -6.52 -12.62 -22.19
CA MET A 409 -5.57 -13.21 -21.23
C MET A 409 -5.60 -14.74 -21.26
N GLU A 410 -6.77 -15.36 -21.43
CA GLU A 410 -6.88 -16.82 -21.59
C GLU A 410 -6.24 -17.31 -22.88
N LEU A 411 -6.50 -16.63 -24.00
CA LEU A 411 -5.94 -16.97 -25.31
C LEU A 411 -4.42 -16.83 -25.34
N ASN A 412 -3.87 -15.83 -24.64
CA ASN A 412 -2.45 -15.50 -24.64
C ASN A 412 -1.71 -16.00 -23.39
N LYS A 413 -2.28 -16.96 -22.65
CA LYS A 413 -1.77 -17.40 -21.35
C LYS A 413 -0.29 -17.77 -21.34
N ASP A 414 0.17 -18.57 -22.30
CA ASP A 414 1.56 -19.04 -22.31
C ASP A 414 2.56 -17.90 -22.57
N SER A 415 2.18 -16.96 -23.45
CA SER A 415 2.94 -15.74 -23.69
C SER A 415 2.98 -14.86 -22.43
N TYR A 416 1.83 -14.72 -21.76
CA TYR A 416 1.72 -14.00 -20.49
C TYR A 416 2.69 -14.58 -19.45
N ILE A 417 2.64 -15.90 -19.22
CA ILE A 417 3.52 -16.57 -18.24
C ILE A 417 4.99 -16.41 -18.62
N SER A 418 5.35 -16.59 -19.88
CA SER A 418 6.73 -16.40 -20.36
C SER A 418 7.23 -14.98 -20.08
N GLN A 419 6.35 -13.99 -20.25
CA GLN A 419 6.64 -12.58 -19.96
C GLN A 419 6.86 -12.34 -18.45
N ILE A 420 6.03 -12.93 -17.58
CA ILE A 420 6.22 -12.88 -16.12
C ILE A 420 7.59 -13.47 -15.75
N GLU A 421 7.88 -14.70 -16.20
CA GLU A 421 9.09 -15.41 -15.79
C GLU A 421 10.36 -14.67 -16.20
N ARG A 422 10.36 -14.09 -17.41
CA ARG A 422 11.45 -13.24 -17.88
C ARG A 422 11.63 -12.01 -16.97
N LYS A 423 10.54 -11.30 -16.66
CA LYS A 423 10.58 -10.12 -15.81
C LYS A 423 10.99 -10.43 -14.37
N MET A 424 10.55 -11.56 -13.82
CA MET A 424 10.95 -11.99 -12.49
C MET A 424 12.46 -12.24 -12.38
N LYS A 425 13.10 -12.76 -13.42
CA LYS A 425 14.58 -12.89 -13.47
C LYS A 425 15.27 -11.52 -13.43
N GLU A 426 14.79 -10.56 -14.23
CA GLU A 426 15.27 -9.17 -14.20
C GLU A 426 15.11 -8.55 -12.80
N TYR A 427 13.97 -8.79 -12.15
CA TYR A 427 13.65 -8.23 -10.85
C TYR A 427 14.54 -8.79 -9.72
N LEU A 428 14.90 -10.08 -9.78
CA LEU A 428 15.82 -10.68 -8.82
C LEU A 428 17.22 -10.04 -8.88
N VAL A 429 17.71 -9.71 -10.07
CA VAL A 429 18.98 -8.97 -10.24
C VAL A 429 18.86 -7.57 -9.63
N ALA A 430 17.77 -6.86 -9.95
CA ALA A 430 17.52 -5.51 -9.44
C ALA A 430 17.40 -5.49 -7.90
N ARG A 431 16.87 -6.55 -7.26
CA ARG A 431 16.82 -6.67 -5.79
C ARG A 431 18.21 -6.71 -5.17
N GLU A 432 19.15 -7.45 -5.76
CA GLU A 432 20.51 -7.52 -5.25
C GLU A 432 21.29 -6.22 -5.47
N GLU A 433 20.99 -5.49 -6.55
CA GLU A 433 21.50 -4.13 -6.77
C GLU A 433 20.95 -3.14 -5.73
N LEU A 434 19.66 -3.19 -5.42
CA LEU A 434 19.05 -2.40 -4.34
C LEU A 434 19.77 -2.65 -3.01
N LYS A 435 20.04 -3.93 -2.68
CA LYS A 435 20.79 -4.30 -1.46
C LYS A 435 22.20 -3.72 -1.44
N LYS A 436 22.90 -3.69 -2.59
CA LYS A 436 24.24 -3.07 -2.70
C LYS A 436 24.17 -1.57 -2.45
N GLU A 437 23.20 -0.87 -3.03
CA GLU A 437 23.02 0.57 -2.80
C GLU A 437 22.69 0.90 -1.35
N ILE A 438 21.76 0.17 -0.75
CA ILE A 438 21.42 0.34 0.67
C ILE A 438 22.65 0.08 1.55
N ARG A 439 23.43 -0.99 1.29
CA ARG A 439 24.65 -1.29 2.04
C ARG A 439 25.68 -0.16 1.91
N ARG A 440 25.84 0.42 0.72
CA ARG A 440 26.73 1.57 0.48
C ARG A 440 26.31 2.79 1.28
N VAL A 441 25.00 3.04 1.38
CA VAL A 441 24.44 4.14 2.16
C VAL A 441 24.59 3.91 3.66
N LEU A 442 24.40 2.68 4.14
CA LEU A 442 24.43 2.34 5.56
C LEU A 442 25.84 2.25 6.17
N LYS A 443 26.87 1.94 5.37
CA LYS A 443 28.28 2.19 5.73
C LYS A 443 28.51 3.68 5.94
#